data_AF-A0A2E3K4F2-F1
#
_entry.id   AF-A0A2E3K4F2-F1
#
_cell.length_a   1.000
_cell.length_b   1.000
_cell.length_c   1.000
_cell.angle_alpha   90.00
_cell.angle_beta   90.00
_cell.angle_gamma   90.00
#
_symmetry.space_group_name_H-M   'P 1'
#
loop_
_entity.id
_entity.type
_entity.pdbx_description
1 polymer ?
#
loop_
_entity_poly.entity_id
_entity_poly.type
_entity_poly.pdbx_seq_one_letter_code
_entity_poly.pdbx_strand_id
1 'polypeptide(L)'
;MNHKLETSEDVLDKLFTVICSRRENETKGSYTSTLFEGGQQLIARKVGEEAIECVVAGLSGTKKEIISESSDLLFHLMVLWSNSGILPKDVWEELTRRQGISGLVEKKSRSS
;
A
#
# COMPACT_ATOMS: atom_id res chain seq x y z
N MET A 1 -31.85 -7.65 -3.23
CA MET A 1 -30.46 -7.94 -2.81
C MET A 1 -29.74 -6.61 -2.71
N ASN A 2 -29.40 -6.18 -1.49
CA ASN A 2 -28.65 -4.95 -1.28
C ASN A 2 -27.20 -5.18 -1.73
N HIS A 3 -26.83 -4.68 -2.91
CA HIS A 3 -25.43 -4.48 -3.25
C HIS A 3 -24.91 -3.40 -2.31
N LYS A 4 -24.36 -3.82 -1.16
CA LYS A 4 -23.52 -2.93 -0.35
C LYS A 4 -22.36 -2.55 -1.25
N LEU A 5 -22.29 -1.28 -1.64
CA LEU A 5 -21.15 -0.72 -2.36
C LEU A 5 -19.92 -1.04 -1.50
N GLU A 6 -19.02 -1.88 -2.00
CA GLU A 6 -17.77 -2.13 -1.29
C GLU A 6 -17.01 -0.80 -1.22
N THR A 7 -16.74 -0.35 -0.01
CA THR A 7 -15.96 0.86 0.19
C THR A 7 -14.50 0.57 -0.18
N SER A 8 -13.70 1.59 -0.49
CA SER A 8 -12.28 1.41 -0.78
C SER A 8 -11.53 0.75 0.39
N GLU A 9 -11.96 1.03 1.63
CA GLU A 9 -11.46 0.35 2.84
C GLU A 9 -11.71 -1.16 2.77
N ASP A 10 -12.92 -1.59 2.37
CA ASP A 10 -13.24 -3.02 2.22
C ASP A 10 -12.33 -3.72 1.21
N VAL A 11 -11.94 -3.05 0.11
CA VAL A 11 -11.07 -3.63 -0.93
C VAL A 11 -9.63 -3.81 -0.41
N LEU A 12 -9.10 -2.77 0.23
CA LEU A 12 -7.71 -2.79 0.72
C LEU A 12 -7.56 -3.74 1.92
N ASP A 13 -8.55 -3.82 2.81
CA ASP A 13 -8.52 -4.72 3.96
C ASP A 13 -8.61 -6.20 3.53
N LYS A 14 -9.43 -6.50 2.51
CA LYS A 14 -9.47 -7.84 1.91
C LYS A 14 -8.15 -8.20 1.24
N LEU A 15 -7.56 -7.27 0.50
CA LEU A 15 -6.25 -7.48 -0.12
C LEU A 15 -5.19 -7.77 0.94
N PHE A 16 -5.15 -6.99 2.02
CA PHE A 16 -4.24 -7.19 3.13
C PHE A 16 -4.44 -8.55 3.81
N THR A 17 -5.70 -8.97 4.01
CA THR A 17 -6.04 -10.29 4.56
C THR A 17 -5.46 -11.43 3.70
N VAL A 18 -5.59 -11.32 2.37
CA VAL A 18 -5.00 -12.29 1.43
C VAL A 18 -3.47 -12.29 1.51
N ILE A 19 -2.83 -11.11 1.62
CA ILE A 19 -1.38 -10.98 1.77
C ILE A 19 -0.90 -11.69 3.05
N CYS A 20 -1.53 -11.43 4.19
CA CYS A 20 -1.21 -12.09 5.46
C CYS A 20 -1.41 -13.60 5.39
N SER A 21 -2.53 -14.05 4.81
CA SER A 21 -2.78 -15.49 4.60
C SER A 21 -1.68 -16.15 3.78
N ARG A 22 -1.15 -15.48 2.74
CA ARG A 22 -0.05 -16.02 1.92
C ARG A 22 1.29 -16.05 2.65
N ARG A 23 1.52 -15.09 3.54
CA ARG A 23 2.70 -15.08 4.43
C ARG A 23 2.70 -16.27 5.37
N GLU A 24 1.55 -16.58 5.98
CA GLU A 24 1.42 -17.62 7.00
C GLU A 24 1.40 -19.03 6.42
N ASN A 25 0.77 -19.22 5.26
CA ASN A 25 0.52 -20.56 4.71
C ASN A 25 1.63 -21.06 3.76
N GLU A 26 2.82 -20.44 3.75
CA GLU A 26 3.99 -20.76 2.92
C GLU A 26 3.61 -21.41 1.57
N THR A 27 2.71 -20.77 0.83
CA THR A 27 2.22 -21.37 -0.42
C THR A 27 3.35 -21.27 -1.45
N LYS A 28 4.19 -22.30 -1.51
CA LYS A 28 5.39 -22.34 -2.34
C LYS A 28 5.01 -22.04 -3.79
N GLY A 29 5.74 -21.10 -4.40
CA GLY A 29 5.57 -20.71 -5.80
C GLY A 29 4.61 -19.55 -6.08
N SER A 30 3.97 -18.95 -5.06
CA SER A 30 3.23 -17.69 -5.26
C SER A 30 4.19 -16.49 -5.30
N TYR A 31 3.89 -15.46 -6.10
CA TYR A 31 4.68 -14.22 -6.16
C TYR A 31 4.85 -13.58 -4.78
N THR A 32 3.78 -13.55 -3.97
CA THR A 32 3.82 -13.00 -2.62
C THR A 32 4.78 -13.79 -1.71
N SER A 33 4.88 -15.11 -1.88
CA SER A 33 5.82 -15.95 -1.14
C SER A 33 7.27 -15.59 -1.46
N THR A 34 7.60 -15.39 -2.74
CA THR A 34 8.94 -14.95 -3.16
C THR A 34 9.33 -13.60 -2.56
N LEU A 35 8.38 -12.67 -2.41
CA LEU A 35 8.64 -11.39 -1.76
C LEU A 35 9.01 -11.57 -0.28
N PHE A 36 8.27 -12.40 0.45
CA PHE A 36 8.55 -12.69 1.86
C PHE A 36 9.84 -13.50 2.06
N GLU A 37 10.13 -14.45 1.17
CA GLU A 37 11.40 -15.19 1.14
C GLU A 37 12.60 -14.26 0.92
N GLY A 38 12.46 -13.25 0.06
CA GLY A 38 13.47 -12.20 -0.13
C GLY A 38 13.55 -11.16 0.99
N GLY A 39 12.63 -11.22 1.96
CA GLY A 39 12.62 -10.40 3.16
C GLY A 39 12.50 -8.89 2.92
N GLN A 40 12.83 -8.12 3.96
CA GLN A 40 12.65 -6.67 4.00
C GLN A 40 13.32 -5.94 2.83
N GLN A 41 14.51 -6.39 2.41
CA GLN A 41 15.27 -5.72 1.35
C GLN A 41 14.58 -5.83 -0.01
N LEU A 42 14.12 -7.03 -0.39
CA LEU A 42 13.40 -7.23 -1.65
C LEU A 42 12.08 -6.45 -1.66
N ILE A 43 11.34 -6.52 -0.55
CA ILE A 43 10.04 -5.84 -0.41
C ILE A 43 10.21 -4.33 -0.52
N ALA A 44 11.15 -3.73 0.22
CA ALA A 44 11.41 -2.29 0.16
C ALA A 44 11.88 -1.84 -1.24
N ARG A 45 12.70 -2.65 -1.91
CA ARG A 45 13.11 -2.40 -3.30
C ARG A 45 11.91 -2.33 -4.23
N LYS A 46 10.99 -3.29 -4.14
CA LYS A 46 9.77 -3.30 -4.97
C LYS A 46 8.91 -2.06 -4.71
N VAL A 47 8.70 -1.66 -3.45
CA VAL A 47 7.98 -0.40 -3.14
C VAL A 47 8.63 0.80 -3.84
N GLY A 48 9.97 0.88 -3.85
CA GLY A 48 10.69 1.94 -4.55
C GLY A 48 10.53 1.89 -6.07
N GLU A 49 10.56 0.71 -6.66
CA GLU A 49 10.36 0.48 -8.10
C GLU A 49 8.98 0.97 -8.55
N GLU A 50 7.91 0.47 -7.93
CA GLU A 50 6.53 0.85 -8.26
C GLU A 50 6.27 2.34 -8.02
N ALA A 51 6.92 2.94 -7.01
CA ALA A 51 6.81 4.37 -6.76
C ALA A 51 7.40 5.19 -7.91
N ILE A 52 8.54 4.78 -8.47
CA ILE A 52 9.14 5.43 -9.63
C ILE A 52 8.29 5.19 -10.88
N GLU A 53 7.80 3.98 -11.10
CA GLU A 53 6.92 3.66 -12.23
C GLU A 53 5.63 4.47 -12.18
N CYS A 54 5.01 4.60 -11.00
CA CYS A 54 3.83 5.44 -10.80
C CYS A 54 4.11 6.93 -11.07
N VAL A 55 5.30 7.44 -10.70
CA VAL A 55 5.72 8.81 -11.02
C VAL A 55 5.89 8.98 -12.54
N VAL A 56 6.55 8.04 -13.20
CA VAL A 56 6.74 8.07 -14.67
C VAL A 56 5.40 8.02 -15.38
N ALA A 57 4.48 7.14 -14.97
CA ALA A 57 3.13 7.07 -15.49
C ALA A 57 2.35 8.38 -15.28
N GLY A 58 2.55 9.04 -14.13
CA GLY A 58 1.94 10.35 -13.85
C GLY A 58 2.49 11.49 -14.72
N LEU A 59 3.75 11.43 -15.13
CA LEU A 59 4.40 12.47 -15.95
C LEU A 59 4.11 12.33 -17.44
N SER A 60 4.11 11.11 -17.96
CA SER A 60 4.06 10.86 -19.41
C SER A 60 3.17 9.69 -19.83
N GLY A 61 2.52 9.02 -18.88
CA GLY A 61 1.67 7.87 -19.15
C GLY A 61 0.21 8.23 -19.43
N THR A 62 -0.55 7.19 -19.71
CA THR A 62 -2.01 7.18 -19.84
C THR A 62 -2.66 7.02 -18.48
N LYS A 63 -3.95 7.36 -18.40
CA LYS A 63 -4.77 7.10 -17.20
C LYS A 63 -4.74 5.63 -16.78
N LYS A 64 -4.67 4.71 -17.74
CA LYS A 64 -4.63 3.27 -17.48
C LYS A 64 -3.32 2.87 -16.80
N GLU A 65 -2.20 3.40 -17.26
CA GLU A 65 -0.88 3.16 -16.64
C GLU A 65 -0.87 3.72 -15.22
N ILE A 66 -1.33 4.96 -15.01
CA ILE A 66 -1.41 5.54 -13.65
C ILE A 66 -2.23 4.65 -12.70
N ILE A 67 -3.38 4.14 -13.14
CA ILE A 67 -4.21 3.24 -12.33
C ILE A 67 -3.48 1.94 -12.03
N SER A 68 -2.77 1.38 -13.01
CA SER A 68 -2.00 0.14 -12.86
C SER A 68 -0.88 0.31 -11.84
N GLU A 69 0.01 1.27 -12.06
CA GLU A 69 1.16 1.50 -11.18
C GLU A 69 0.75 1.95 -9.78
N SER A 70 -0.35 2.71 -9.65
CA SER A 70 -0.91 3.04 -8.33
C SER A 70 -1.39 1.79 -7.59
N SER A 71 -1.96 0.82 -8.32
CA SER A 71 -2.43 -0.44 -7.74
C SER A 71 -1.26 -1.31 -7.28
N ASP A 72 -0.21 -1.40 -8.10
CA ASP A 72 0.99 -2.16 -7.76
C ASP A 72 1.77 -1.53 -6.59
N LEU A 73 1.87 -0.20 -6.55
CA LEU A 73 2.42 0.52 -5.41
C LEU A 73 1.64 0.25 -4.12
N LEU A 74 0.31 0.30 -4.14
CA LEU A 74 -0.52 -0.02 -2.98
C LEU A 74 -0.35 -1.47 -2.53
N PHE A 75 -0.30 -2.41 -3.48
CA PHE A 75 -0.06 -3.83 -3.18
C PHE A 75 1.28 -4.02 -2.48
N HIS A 76 2.36 -3.48 -3.05
CA HIS A 76 3.70 -3.62 -2.49
C HIS A 76 3.86 -2.91 -1.15
N LEU A 77 3.16 -1.78 -0.95
CA LEU A 77 3.11 -1.10 0.33
C LEU A 77 2.40 -1.94 1.41
N MET A 78 1.33 -2.65 1.08
CA MET A 78 0.67 -3.59 2.01
C MET A 78 1.54 -4.80 2.35
N VAL A 79 2.31 -5.33 1.38
CA VAL A 79 3.29 -6.39 1.64
C VAL A 79 4.35 -5.90 2.63
N LEU A 80 4.82 -4.65 2.47
CA LEU A 80 5.74 -4.02 3.41
C LEU A 80 5.13 -3.88 4.81
N TRP A 81 3.88 -3.44 4.93
CA TRP A 81 3.19 -3.36 6.21
C TRP A 81 3.07 -4.73 6.87
N SER A 82 2.62 -5.75 6.14
CA SER A 82 2.52 -7.12 6.64
C SER A 82 3.86 -7.63 7.14
N ASN A 83 4.94 -7.45 6.37
CA ASN A 83 6.28 -7.87 6.77
C ASN A 83 6.80 -7.12 8.02
N SER A 84 6.37 -5.86 8.19
CA SER A 84 6.76 -4.99 9.29
C SER A 84 5.84 -5.13 10.53
N GLY A 85 4.80 -5.97 10.47
CA GLY A 85 3.83 -6.11 11.55
C GLY A 85 2.90 -4.90 11.73
N ILE A 86 2.69 -4.10 10.68
CA ILE A 86 1.82 -2.93 10.65
C ILE A 86 0.48 -3.33 10.03
N LEU A 87 -0.63 -2.91 10.66
CA LEU A 87 -1.97 -3.16 10.14
C LEU A 87 -2.46 -1.95 9.32
N PRO A 88 -3.32 -2.15 8.29
CA PRO A 88 -3.91 -1.04 7.54
C PRO A 88 -4.59 -0.01 8.44
N LYS A 89 -5.30 -0.46 9.48
CA LYS A 89 -5.94 0.42 10.47
C LYS A 89 -4.97 1.44 11.09
N ASP A 90 -3.72 1.05 11.35
CA ASP A 90 -2.73 1.93 11.99
C ASP A 90 -2.37 3.08 11.03
N VAL A 91 -2.34 2.80 9.73
CA VAL A 91 -2.11 3.78 8.66
C VAL A 91 -3.36 4.64 8.43
N TRP A 92 -4.55 4.05 8.47
CA TRP A 92 -5.81 4.79 8.36
C TRP A 92 -5.98 5.78 9.51
N GLU A 93 -5.70 5.36 10.75
CA GLU A 93 -5.71 6.22 11.93
C GLU A 93 -4.74 7.40 11.77
N GLU A 94 -3.53 7.16 11.25
CA GLU A 94 -2.56 8.21 10.97
C GLU A 94 -3.06 9.17 9.86
N LEU A 95 -3.70 8.66 8.82
CA LEU A 95 -4.29 9.47 7.76
C LEU A 95 -5.46 10.32 8.27
N THR A 96 -6.34 9.76 9.11
CA THR A 96 -7.42 10.49 9.78
C THR A 96 -6.88 11.58 10.69
N ARG A 97 -5.82 11.29 11.46
CA ARG A 97 -5.12 12.28 12.28
C ARG A 97 -4.61 13.45 11.43
N ARG A 98 -4.05 13.17 10.26
CA ARG A 98 -3.57 14.19 9.31
C ARG A 98 -4.70 14.96 8.61
N GLN A 99 -5.83 14.33 8.32
CA GLN A 99 -6.97 15.04 7.72
C GLN A 99 -7.49 16.17 8.62
N GLY A 100 -7.44 15.99 9.94
CA GLY A 100 -7.80 17.02 10.92
C GLY A 100 -6.77 18.16 11.06
N ILE A 101 -5.56 17.99 10.53
CA ILE A 101 -4.47 18.96 10.59
C ILE A 101 -4.18 19.41 9.16
N SER A 102 -4.74 20.55 8.74
CA SER A 102 -4.41 21.05 7.39
C SER A 102 -2.88 21.14 7.24
N GLY A 103 -2.34 20.64 6.13
CA GLY A 103 -0.87 20.55 5.93
C GLY A 103 -0.13 21.90 5.99
N LEU A 104 -0.86 23.01 6.03
CA LEU A 104 -0.35 24.36 6.29
C LEU A 104 -0.08 24.61 7.78
N VAL A 105 -0.89 24.03 8.67
CA VAL A 105 -0.75 24.15 10.13
C VAL A 105 0.46 23.33 10.61
N GLU A 106 0.62 22.11 10.10
CA GLU A 106 1.76 21.24 10.44
C GLU A 106 3.10 21.81 9.95
N LYS A 107 3.11 22.44 8.76
CA LYS A 107 4.31 23.16 8.27
C LYS A 107 4.68 24.34 9.16
N LYS A 108 3.70 25.13 9.63
CA LYS A 108 3.95 26.25 10.55
C LYS A 108 4.48 25.78 11.91
N SER A 109 4.00 24.65 12.45
CA SER A 109 4.45 24.14 13.74
C SER A 109 5.86 23.51 13.72
N ARG A 110 6.36 23.09 12.55
CA ARG A 110 7.73 22.56 12.40
C ARG A 110 8.79 23.65 12.18
N SER A 111 8.36 24.88 11.90
CA SER A 111 9.23 26.03 11.64
C SER A 111 9.26 27.03 12.81
N SER A 112 8.75 26.64 14.00
CA SER A 112 8.77 27.43 15.24
C SER A 112 9.46 26.65 16.36
#